data_AF-A0A7S1ENU5-F1
#
_entry.id   AF-A0A7S1ENU5-F1
#
_cell.length_a   1.000
_cell.length_b   1.000
_cell.length_c   1.000
_cell.angle_alpha   90.00
_cell.angle_beta   90.00
_cell.angle_gamma   90.00
#
_symmetry.space_group_name_H-M   'P 1'
#
loop_
_entity.id
_entity.type
_entity.pdbx_description
1 polymer ?
#
loop_
_entity_poly.entity_id
_entity_poly.type
_entity_poly.pdbx_seq_one_letter_code
_entity_poly.pdbx_strand_id
1 'polypeptide(L)'
;MILAMEYREWYLACIALASLDVASHWFHTYVYVFIGADGHKDLSPSSNWLLRTYYTNRIFMGFCCTCVEVFYMTAHVLKSAPDTAPTFFYYIFRIAATGFVVKQIANVSQLIAAVKTLMEIDRVGM
;
A
#
# COMPACT_ATOMS: atom_id res chain seq x y z
N MET A 1 5.29 2.30 12.07
CA MET A 1 6.38 1.68 12.88
C MET A 1 6.18 1.84 14.39
N ILE A 2 5.66 2.98 14.87
CA ILE A 2 5.37 3.22 16.30
C ILE A 2 4.44 2.15 16.92
N LEU A 3 3.38 1.74 16.22
CA LEU A 3 2.49 0.67 16.72
C LEU A 3 3.15 -0.69 16.90
N ALA A 4 4.17 -1.00 16.11
CA ALA A 4 4.87 -2.28 16.21
C ALA A 4 5.62 -2.39 17.56
N MET A 5 6.16 -1.28 18.05
CA MET A 5 6.83 -1.24 19.36
C MET A 5 5.82 -1.28 20.51
N GLU A 6 4.62 -0.72 20.31
CA GLU A 6 3.61 -0.60 21.36
C GLU A 6 2.69 -1.82 21.49
N TYR A 7 2.52 -2.58 20.41
CA TYR A 7 1.72 -3.80 20.37
C TYR A 7 2.57 -4.96 19.85
N ARG A 8 3.28 -5.64 20.78
CA ARG A 8 4.17 -6.76 20.47
C ARG A 8 3.48 -7.89 19.70
N GLU A 9 2.20 -8.14 19.96
CA GLU A 9 1.38 -9.15 19.26
C GLU A 9 1.15 -8.82 17.77
N TRP A 10 1.11 -7.54 17.40
CA TRP A 10 0.86 -7.09 16.02
C TRP A 10 2.15 -6.67 15.29
N TYR A 11 3.31 -6.83 15.95
CA TYR A 11 4.63 -6.43 15.43
C TYR A 11 4.93 -7.09 14.08
N LEU A 12 4.78 -8.42 14.01
CA LEU A 12 5.06 -9.19 12.80
C LEU A 12 4.11 -8.81 11.66
N ALA A 13 2.83 -8.59 11.95
CA ALA A 13 1.85 -8.16 10.95
C ALA A 13 2.20 -6.77 10.40
N CYS A 14 2.56 -5.82 11.26
CA CYS A 14 2.96 -4.47 10.84
C CYS A 14 4.20 -4.49 9.95
N ILE A 15 5.21 -5.31 10.31
CA ILE A 15 6.41 -5.48 9.49
C ILE A 15 6.08 -6.16 8.18
N ALA A 16 5.26 -7.22 8.18
CA ALA A 16 4.88 -7.90 6.96
C ALA A 16 4.18 -6.97 5.97
N LEU A 17 3.27 -6.10 6.46
CA LEU A 17 2.56 -5.14 5.61
C LEU A 17 3.48 -4.02 5.09
N ALA A 18 4.44 -3.55 5.90
CA ALA A 18 5.44 -2.59 5.45
C ALA A 18 6.40 -3.23 4.42
N SER A 19 6.85 -4.45 4.66
CA SER A 19 7.66 -5.23 3.72
C SER A 19 6.90 -5.50 2.43
N LEU A 20 5.59 -5.77 2.50
CA LEU A 20 4.74 -5.95 1.33
C LEU A 20 4.68 -4.66 0.50
N ASP A 21 4.51 -3.49 1.12
CA ASP A 21 4.51 -2.21 0.40
C ASP A 21 5.84 -1.97 -0.36
N VAL A 22 6.97 -2.16 0.34
CA VAL A 22 8.30 -1.99 -0.25
C VAL A 22 8.54 -3.02 -1.36
N ALA A 23 8.23 -4.29 -1.11
CA ALA A 23 8.42 -5.37 -2.08
C ALA A 23 7.55 -5.14 -3.33
N SER A 24 6.26 -4.86 -3.17
CA SER A 24 5.35 -4.60 -4.29
C SER A 24 5.85 -3.46 -5.18
N HIS A 25 6.35 -2.37 -4.59
CA HIS A 25 6.90 -1.26 -5.34
C HIS A 25 8.21 -1.62 -6.05
N TRP A 26 9.10 -2.34 -5.37
CA TRP A 26 10.37 -2.80 -5.93
C TRP A 26 10.17 -3.76 -7.11
N PHE A 27 9.32 -4.78 -6.96
CA PHE A 27 9.01 -5.73 -8.03
C PHE A 27 8.41 -5.03 -9.24
N HIS A 28 7.47 -4.12 -9.02
CA HIS A 28 6.87 -3.35 -10.11
C HIS A 28 7.94 -2.53 -10.85
N THR A 29 8.77 -1.75 -10.15
CA THR A 29 9.83 -0.96 -10.80
C THR A 29 10.86 -1.83 -11.50
N TYR A 30 11.28 -2.94 -10.88
CA TYR A 30 12.27 -3.87 -11.43
C TYR A 30 11.82 -4.47 -12.75
N VAL A 31 10.58 -4.94 -12.84
CA VAL A 31 10.02 -5.53 -14.07
C VAL A 31 9.94 -4.49 -15.19
N TYR A 32 9.55 -3.25 -14.89
CA TYR A 32 9.53 -2.18 -15.90
C TYR A 32 10.94 -1.81 -16.40
N VAL A 33 11.94 -1.79 -15.53
CA VAL A 33 13.34 -1.58 -15.92
C VAL A 33 13.84 -2.73 -16.79
N PHE A 34 13.49 -3.98 -16.46
CA PHE A 34 13.90 -5.16 -17.22
C PHE A 34 13.36 -5.17 -18.66
N ILE A 35 12.14 -4.65 -18.88
CA ILE A 35 11.52 -4.56 -20.20
C ILE A 35 12.09 -3.40 -21.04
N GLY A 36 12.89 -2.50 -20.44
CA GLY A 36 13.37 -1.30 -21.13
C GLY A 36 12.23 -0.32 -21.50
N ALA A 37 11.08 -0.43 -20.83
CA ALA A 37 9.96 0.48 -21.07
C ALA A 37 10.29 1.87 -20.52
N ASP A 38 10.24 2.88 -21.39
CA ASP A 38 10.63 4.28 -21.10
C ASP A 38 9.70 5.04 -20.13
N GLY A 39 8.82 4.32 -19.42
CA GLY A 39 7.93 4.90 -18.43
C GLY A 39 7.30 3.85 -17.51
N HIS A 40 7.55 3.97 -16.21
CA HIS A 40 6.97 3.14 -15.13
C HIS A 40 5.44 3.33 -14.96
N LYS A 41 4.75 3.83 -15.98
CA LYS A 41 3.35 4.27 -16.02
C LYS A 41 2.53 3.68 -17.17
N ASP A 42 3.14 2.93 -18.10
CA ASP A 42 2.39 2.23 -19.13
C ASP A 42 1.77 0.97 -18.56
N LEU A 43 0.62 1.17 -17.90
CA LEU A 43 -0.27 0.13 -17.44
C LEU A 43 -0.65 -0.75 -18.64
N SER A 44 -0.26 -2.02 -18.59
CA SER A 44 -0.84 -3.01 -19.47
C SER A 44 -2.38 -2.96 -19.32
N PRO A 45 -3.14 -3.03 -20.43
CA PRO A 45 -4.59 -2.87 -20.42
C PRO A 45 -5.37 -3.94 -19.63
N SER A 46 -4.67 -4.91 -19.01
CA SER A 46 -5.22 -5.94 -18.13
C SER A 46 -5.22 -5.56 -16.63
N SER A 47 -4.79 -4.34 -16.31
CA SER A 47 -4.70 -3.88 -14.92
C SER A 47 -6.07 -3.52 -14.32
N ASN A 48 -6.34 -4.04 -13.12
CA ASN A 48 -7.55 -3.76 -12.32
C ASN A 48 -7.84 -2.24 -12.23
N TRP A 49 -9.13 -1.87 -12.27
CA TRP A 49 -9.59 -0.46 -12.18
C TRP A 49 -8.98 0.31 -10.99
N LEU A 50 -8.79 -0.39 -9.87
CA LEU A 50 -8.17 0.18 -8.67
C LEU A 50 -6.71 0.59 -8.92
N LEU A 51 -5.92 -0.26 -9.55
CA LEU A 51 -4.52 -0.01 -9.86
C LEU A 51 -4.38 1.10 -10.90
N ARG A 52 -5.28 1.12 -11.90
CA ARG A 52 -5.34 2.20 -12.91
C ARG A 52 -5.63 3.54 -12.24
N THR A 53 -6.60 3.60 -11.34
CA THR A 53 -6.93 4.82 -10.59
C THR A 53 -5.79 5.24 -9.67
N TYR A 54 -5.14 4.26 -9.01
CA TYR A 54 -3.99 4.47 -8.13
C TYR A 54 -2.81 5.11 -8.86
N TYR A 55 -2.50 4.65 -10.08
CA TYR A 55 -1.39 5.18 -10.87
C TYR A 55 -1.75 6.42 -11.72
N THR A 56 -3.01 6.57 -12.13
CA THR A 56 -3.47 7.74 -12.90
C THR A 56 -3.59 8.97 -12.01
N ASN A 57 -4.07 8.82 -10.78
CA ASN A 57 -4.35 9.94 -9.89
C ASN A 57 -3.35 10.02 -8.73
N ARG A 58 -2.36 10.92 -8.87
CA ARG A 58 -1.34 11.18 -7.84
C ARG A 58 -1.95 11.61 -6.50
N ILE A 59 -3.08 12.32 -6.51
CA ILE A 59 -3.76 12.77 -5.28
C ILE A 59 -4.33 11.56 -4.54
N PHE A 60 -4.91 10.59 -5.27
CA PHE A 60 -5.44 9.37 -4.68
C PHE A 60 -4.33 8.50 -4.08
N MET A 61 -3.20 8.38 -4.77
CA MET A 61 -2.00 7.71 -4.25
C MET A 61 -1.50 8.36 -2.95
N GLY A 62 -1.35 9.68 -2.95
CA GLY A 62 -0.92 10.44 -1.77
C GLY A 62 -1.89 10.32 -0.61
N PHE A 63 -3.19 10.36 -0.87
CA PHE A 63 -4.23 10.14 0.13
C PHE A 63 -4.10 8.76 0.78
N CYS A 64 -3.94 7.69 -0.01
CA CYS A 64 -3.77 6.33 0.53
C CYS A 64 -2.54 6.20 1.43
N CYS A 65 -1.41 6.80 1.05
CA CYS A 65 -0.19 6.79 1.87
C CYS A 65 -0.39 7.57 3.19
N THR A 66 -0.99 8.76 3.12
CA THR A 66 -1.30 9.56 4.30
C THR A 66 -2.27 8.85 5.24
N CYS A 67 -3.26 8.13 4.71
CA CYS A 67 -4.19 7.33 5.53
C CYS A 67 -3.48 6.25 6.35
N VAL A 68 -2.42 5.63 5.82
CA VAL A 68 -1.65 4.63 6.56
C VAL A 68 -0.93 5.27 7.76
N GLU A 69 -0.24 6.39 7.56
CA GLU A 69 0.43 7.13 8.65
C GLU A 69 -0.56 7.64 9.69
N VAL A 70 -1.68 8.21 9.24
CA VAL A 70 -2.75 8.73 10.12
C VAL A 70 -3.44 7.60 10.88
N PHE A 71 -3.62 6.42 10.29
CA PHE A 71 -4.14 5.25 10.98
C PHE A 71 -3.23 4.86 12.15
N TYR A 72 -1.90 4.85 11.92
CA TYR A 72 -0.96 4.55 12.98
C TYR A 72 -0.93 5.63 14.08
N MET A 73 -0.95 6.91 13.72
CA MET A 73 -1.00 8.00 14.70
C MET A 73 -2.26 7.96 15.56
N THR A 74 -3.42 7.79 14.93
CA THR A 74 -4.71 7.78 15.65
C THR A 74 -4.89 6.55 16.53
N ALA A 75 -4.42 5.38 16.09
CA ALA A 75 -4.42 4.18 16.92
C ALA A 75 -3.56 4.34 18.19
N HIS A 76 -2.41 5.02 18.11
CA HIS A 76 -1.57 5.33 19.26
C HIS A 76 -2.26 6.27 20.26
N VAL A 77 -2.90 7.33 19.77
CA VAL A 77 -3.64 8.29 20.61
C VAL A 77 -4.83 7.62 21.31
N LEU A 78 -5.60 6.80 20.59
CA LEU A 78 -6.74 6.06 21.16
C LEU A 78 -6.31 5.09 22.26
N LYS A 79 -5.13 4.46 22.14
CA LYS A 79 -4.57 3.60 23.18
C LYS A 79 -4.13 4.39 24.42
N SER A 80 -3.46 5.51 24.20
CA SER A 80 -2.81 6.28 25.27
C SER A 80 -3.82 7.02 26.15
N ALA A 81 -4.97 7.42 25.61
CA ALA A 81 -6.00 8.16 26.34
C ALA A 81 -7.42 7.72 25.93
N PRO A 82 -7.86 6.50 26.28
CA PRO A 82 -9.13 5.93 25.80
C PRO A 82 -10.36 6.74 26.25
N ASP A 83 -10.33 7.26 27.49
CA ASP A 83 -11.47 7.98 28.09
C ASP A 83 -11.49 9.48 27.77
N THR A 84 -10.34 10.04 27.37
CA THR A 84 -10.17 11.48 27.11
C THR A 84 -10.08 11.81 25.63
N ALA A 85 -9.93 10.80 24.76
CA ALA A 85 -9.84 10.99 23.32
C ALA A 85 -11.15 11.57 22.76
N PRO A 86 -11.12 12.76 22.12
CA PRO A 86 -12.28 13.31 21.45
C PRO A 86 -12.87 12.35 20.41
N THR A 87 -14.21 12.30 20.30
CA THR A 87 -14.93 11.45 19.32
C THR A 87 -14.43 11.66 17.89
N PHE A 88 -13.91 12.84 17.59
CA PHE A 88 -13.25 13.17 16.32
C PHE A 88 -12.13 12.19 15.93
N PHE A 89 -11.28 11.75 16.86
CA PHE A 89 -10.20 10.80 16.57
C PHE A 89 -10.72 9.41 16.18
N TYR A 90 -11.88 8.99 16.71
CA TYR A 90 -12.53 7.76 16.30
C TYR A 90 -13.05 7.83 14.85
N TYR A 91 -13.57 8.98 14.42
CA TYR A 91 -13.96 9.19 13.02
C TYR A 91 -12.76 9.18 12.08
N ILE A 92 -11.68 9.87 12.44
CA ILE A 92 -10.43 9.84 11.65
C ILE A 92 -9.90 8.42 11.57
N PHE A 93 -9.86 7.69 12.68
CA PHE A 93 -9.41 6.30 12.71
C PHE A 93 -10.21 5.41 11.73
N ARG A 94 -11.55 5.56 11.70
CA ARG A 94 -12.41 4.81 10.76
C ARG A 94 -12.13 5.15 9.30
N ILE A 95 -11.94 6.42 8.97
CA ILE A 95 -11.62 6.85 7.60
C ILE A 95 -10.21 6.39 7.21
N ALA A 96 -9.25 6.50 8.12
CA ALA A 96 -7.89 6.05 7.90
C ALA A 96 -7.82 4.52 7.73
N ALA A 97 -8.67 3.77 8.45
CA ALA A 97 -8.78 2.31 8.31
C ALA A 97 -9.26 1.89 6.91
N THR A 98 -10.22 2.61 6.33
CA THR A 98 -10.66 2.31 4.95
C THR A 98 -9.55 2.61 3.94
N GLY A 99 -8.85 3.74 4.08
CA GLY A 99 -7.69 4.07 3.25
C GLY A 99 -6.55 3.07 3.39
N PHE A 100 -6.29 2.57 4.60
CA PHE A 100 -5.31 1.53 4.88
C PHE A 100 -5.65 0.23 4.14
N VAL A 101 -6.90 -0.25 4.21
CA VAL A 101 -7.33 -1.46 3.50
C VAL A 101 -7.16 -1.30 2.00
N VAL A 102 -7.58 -0.15 1.44
CA VAL A 102 -7.41 0.15 0.01
C VAL A 102 -5.92 0.11 -0.39
N LYS A 103 -5.04 0.66 0.44
CA LYS A 103 -3.60 0.64 0.20
C LYS A 103 -3.04 -0.78 0.23
N GLN A 104 -3.46 -1.64 1.16
CA GLN A 104 -3.03 -3.04 1.18
C GLN A 104 -3.51 -3.81 -0.06
N ILE A 105 -4.75 -3.59 -0.51
CA ILE A 105 -5.26 -4.20 -1.75
C ILE A 105 -4.45 -3.69 -2.96
N ALA A 106 -4.12 -2.40 -3.01
CA ALA A 106 -3.28 -1.84 -4.06
C ALA A 106 -1.90 -2.50 -4.08
N ASN A 107 -1.26 -2.70 -2.93
CA ASN A 107 0.06 -3.33 -2.82
C ASN A 107 0.03 -4.79 -3.31
N VAL A 108 -0.98 -5.58 -2.93
CA VAL A 108 -1.13 -6.95 -3.45
C VAL A 108 -1.38 -6.94 -4.96
N SER A 109 -2.23 -6.03 -5.44
CA SER A 109 -2.52 -5.90 -6.87
C SER A 109 -1.27 -5.52 -7.68
N GLN A 110 -0.41 -4.64 -7.15
CA GLN A 110 0.87 -4.27 -7.76
C GLN A 110 1.80 -5.47 -7.89
N LEU A 111 1.90 -6.29 -6.84
CA LEU A 111 2.75 -7.48 -6.86
C LEU A 111 2.26 -8.51 -7.88
N ILE A 112 0.95 -8.79 -7.91
CA ILE A 112 0.36 -9.72 -8.89
C ILE A 112 0.57 -9.22 -10.33
N ALA A 113 0.39 -7.91 -10.57
CA ALA A 113 0.63 -7.33 -11.87
C ALA A 113 2.10 -7.49 -12.30
N ALA A 114 3.05 -7.20 -11.41
CA ALA A 114 4.48 -7.35 -11.68
C ALA A 114 4.85 -8.81 -12.01
N VAL A 115 4.35 -9.78 -11.23
CA VAL A 115 4.60 -11.21 -11.46
C VAL A 115 4.02 -11.67 -12.80
N LYS A 116 2.80 -11.25 -13.15
CA LYS A 116 2.20 -11.59 -14.45
C LYS A 116 3.02 -11.08 -15.62
N THR A 117 3.47 -9.83 -15.55
CA THR A 117 4.35 -9.26 -16.58
C THR A 117 5.68 -10.01 -16.66
N LEU A 118 6.28 -10.38 -15.52
CA LEU A 118 7.50 -11.19 -15.52
C LEU A 118 7.29 -12.57 -16.18
N MET A 119 6.16 -13.23 -15.93
CA MET A 119 5.83 -14.51 -16.58
C MET A 119 5.62 -14.36 -18.10
N GLU A 120 5.10 -13.23 -18.56
CA GLU A 120 4.96 -12.95 -19.99
C GLU A 120 6.33 -12.79 -20.66
N ILE A 121 7.28 -12.12 -19.99
CA ILE A 121 8.66 -11.99 -20.47
C ILE A 121 9.33 -13.36 -20.57
N ASP A 122 9.26 -14.17 -19.50
CA ASP A 122 9.86 -15.51 -19.45
C ASP A 122 9.30 -16.43 -20.54
N ARG A 123 7.99 -16.36 -20.81
CA ARG A 123 7.34 -17.12 -21.89
C ARG A 123 7.82 -16.73 -23.29
N VAL A 124 8.19 -15.47 -23.50
CA VAL A 124 8.64 -14.96 -24.80
C VAL A 124 10.15 -15.21 -25.00
N GLY A 125 10.87 -15.64 -23.96
CA GLY A 125 12.25 -16.13 -24.07
C GLY A 125 13.28 -15.03 -24.33
N MET A 126 13.12 -13.86 -23.71
CA MET A 126 14.23 -12.91 -23.50
C MET A 126 14.95 -13.19 -22.19
#